data_AF-A0A2P8DQ76-F1
#
_entry.id   AF-A0A2P8DQ76-F1
#
_cell.length_a   1.000
_cell.length_b   1.000
_cell.length_c   1.000
_cell.angle_alpha   90.00
_cell.angle_beta   90.00
_cell.angle_gamma   90.00
#
_symmetry.space_group_name_H-M   'P 1'
#
loop_
_entity.id
_entity.type
_entity.pdbx_description
1 polymer ?
#
loop_
_entity_poly.entity_id
_entity_poly.type
_entity_poly.pdbx_seq_one_letter_code
_entity_poly.pdbx_strand_id
1 'polypeptide(L)'
;MRTYSRTTALVPAAALAALGFLAGGCGNGAGEVADAPGPAESASESPGSAAPSESPTESATDAPGKGEPSKSPDDGGSAAKTDLTIDIKVDDAEQGAGAAVKPATWTLTCSPVGGDHPDPKAACAKLDKVGTKGFAPVPENKPCTQIMGGPEVAKVTGRLDGDKIDTEFTKAGGCELNRYKEMGSVLAP
;
A
#
# COMPACT_ATOMS: atom_id res chain seq x y z
N MET A 1 -32.08 -2.86 -23.86
CA MET A 1 -31.28 -3.35 -25.01
C MET A 1 -30.77 -2.11 -25.73
N ARG A 2 -29.58 -1.61 -25.36
CA ARG A 2 -28.98 -0.40 -25.95
C ARG A 2 -27.92 -0.86 -26.95
N THR A 3 -28.27 -0.81 -28.23
CA THR A 3 -27.40 -1.10 -29.37
C THR A 3 -26.41 0.04 -29.55
N TYR A 4 -25.14 -0.20 -29.19
CA TYR A 4 -24.03 0.69 -29.56
C TYR A 4 -23.51 0.28 -30.94
N SER A 5 -23.88 1.04 -31.97
CA SER A 5 -23.27 0.96 -33.29
C SER A 5 -21.80 1.41 -33.20
N ARG A 6 -20.87 0.48 -33.45
CA ARG A 6 -19.44 0.79 -33.61
C ARG A 6 -19.24 1.41 -34.99
N THR A 7 -19.15 2.73 -35.05
CA THR A 7 -18.71 3.44 -36.25
C THR A 7 -17.19 3.39 -36.33
N THR A 8 -16.67 2.48 -37.14
CA THR A 8 -15.25 2.35 -37.46
C THR A 8 -14.83 3.53 -38.34
N ALA A 9 -14.23 4.57 -37.75
CA ALA A 9 -13.66 5.67 -38.52
C ALA A 9 -12.23 5.31 -38.94
N LEU A 10 -12.04 5.07 -40.23
CA LEU A 10 -10.74 5.00 -40.90
C LEU A 10 -10.06 6.39 -40.81
N VAL A 11 -8.88 6.44 -40.20
CA VAL A 11 -8.01 7.62 -40.22
C VAL A 11 -7.03 7.48 -41.40
N PRO A 12 -6.96 8.44 -42.34
CA PRO A 12 -6.00 8.39 -43.42
C PRO A 12 -4.60 8.77 -42.92
N ALA A 13 -3.62 7.95 -43.31
CA ALA A 13 -2.20 8.23 -43.13
C ALA A 13 -1.80 9.45 -43.99
N ALA A 14 -1.42 10.55 -43.34
CA ALA A 14 -0.77 11.68 -43.97
C ALA A 14 0.71 11.69 -43.57
N ALA A 15 1.55 11.24 -44.50
CA ALA A 15 3.00 11.43 -44.46
C ALA A 15 3.33 12.86 -44.92
N LEU A 16 4.02 13.65 -44.10
CA LEU A 16 4.64 14.90 -44.55
C LEU A 16 6.00 15.14 -43.87
N ALA A 17 7.02 14.94 -44.70
CA ALA A 17 8.22 15.75 -44.91
C ALA A 17 9.11 16.18 -43.73
N ALA A 18 10.35 15.68 -43.79
CA ALA A 18 11.52 16.18 -43.09
C ALA A 18 11.96 17.57 -43.59
N LEU A 19 12.32 18.43 -42.64
CA LEU A 19 13.21 19.60 -42.72
C LEU A 19 13.79 19.69 -41.29
N GLY A 20 15.08 19.64 -41.00
CA GLY A 20 16.21 20.28 -41.64
C GLY A 20 17.05 20.88 -40.50
N PHE A 21 18.28 20.38 -40.38
CA PHE A 21 19.35 20.74 -39.44
C PHE A 21 19.52 22.25 -39.17
N LEU A 22 19.72 22.62 -37.89
CA LEU A 22 20.63 23.71 -37.51
C LEU A 22 21.43 23.30 -36.27
N ALA A 23 22.70 22.98 -36.50
CA ALA A 23 23.74 22.90 -35.48
C ALA A 23 24.37 24.30 -35.30
N GLY A 24 24.54 24.70 -34.05
CA GLY A 24 25.30 25.85 -33.58
C GLY A 24 24.81 26.22 -32.18
N GLY A 25 25.61 26.36 -31.12
CA GLY A 25 27.06 26.40 -30.93
C GLY A 25 27.31 27.13 -29.60
N CYS A 26 28.42 26.83 -28.91
CA CYS A 26 28.97 27.48 -27.69
C CYS A 26 28.08 27.44 -26.42
N GLY A 27 28.57 27.21 -25.20
CA GLY A 27 29.90 27.11 -24.63
C GLY A 27 29.81 27.38 -23.12
N ASN A 28 30.52 26.57 -22.32
CA ASN A 28 30.94 26.71 -20.91
C ASN A 28 30.11 27.54 -19.91
N GLY A 29 29.54 26.84 -18.94
CA GLY A 29 29.27 27.35 -17.59
C GLY A 29 29.81 26.39 -16.53
N ALA A 30 31.13 26.20 -16.50
CA ALA A 30 31.81 25.60 -15.35
C ALA A 30 31.83 26.66 -14.23
N GLY A 31 30.81 26.63 -13.38
CA GLY A 31 30.80 27.34 -12.11
C GLY A 31 31.53 26.52 -11.06
N GLU A 32 32.84 26.68 -11.02
CA GLU A 32 33.70 26.26 -9.91
C GLU A 32 33.44 27.20 -8.72
N VAL A 33 33.02 26.63 -7.59
CA VAL A 33 33.18 27.24 -6.27
C VAL A 33 33.80 26.19 -5.35
N ALA A 34 35.13 26.23 -5.28
CA ALA A 34 35.86 25.70 -4.14
C ALA A 34 36.07 26.87 -3.17
N ASP A 35 35.58 26.75 -1.93
CA ASP A 35 36.43 26.84 -0.74
C ASP A 35 35.61 26.46 0.52
N ALA A 36 36.13 25.49 1.26
CA ALA A 36 35.65 25.11 2.59
C ALA A 36 36.32 26.01 3.65
N PRO A 37 35.74 26.17 4.85
CA PRO A 37 36.29 25.34 5.94
C PRO A 37 35.28 24.88 6.99
N GLY A 38 35.57 23.70 7.55
CA GLY A 38 35.50 23.49 9.00
C GLY A 38 34.23 22.84 9.57
N PRO A 39 34.35 21.69 10.26
CA PRO A 39 33.23 20.99 10.89
C PRO A 39 32.87 21.64 12.24
N ALA A 40 31.58 21.73 12.52
CA ALA A 40 31.04 21.77 13.87
C ALA A 40 30.06 20.60 13.94
N GLU A 41 30.47 19.45 14.50
CA GLU A 41 30.18 19.12 15.90
C GLU A 41 28.77 19.55 16.31
N SER A 42 27.84 18.60 16.25
CA SER A 42 26.76 18.50 17.23
C SER A 42 26.62 17.04 17.63
N ALA A 43 27.17 16.79 18.81
CA ALA A 43 26.96 15.65 19.69
C ALA A 43 25.48 15.23 19.71
N SER A 44 25.20 13.93 19.55
CA SER A 44 24.96 12.99 20.65
C SER A 44 23.85 13.43 21.61
N GLU A 45 22.63 12.97 21.37
CA GLU A 45 21.66 12.75 22.45
C GLU A 45 20.71 11.59 22.12
N SER A 46 21.00 10.44 22.74
CA SER A 46 20.07 9.43 23.23
C SER A 46 20.65 9.00 24.60
N PRO A 47 19.89 8.53 25.61
CA PRO A 47 18.50 8.06 25.58
C PRO A 47 17.62 8.61 26.72
N GLY A 48 16.29 8.48 26.58
CA GLY A 48 15.32 8.79 27.64
C GLY A 48 14.49 7.56 28.00
N SER A 49 15.07 6.65 28.77
CA SER A 49 14.36 5.53 29.40
C SER A 49 13.67 6.05 30.67
N ALA A 50 12.35 5.95 30.73
CA ALA A 50 11.61 6.11 31.98
C ALA A 50 10.42 5.14 32.00
N ALA A 51 10.60 4.03 32.72
CA ALA A 51 9.50 3.28 33.30
C ALA A 51 9.05 3.97 34.58
N PRO A 52 7.77 3.81 34.96
CA PRO A 52 7.47 3.49 36.34
C PRO A 52 6.70 2.19 36.47
N SER A 53 7.17 1.40 37.42
CA SER A 53 6.50 0.28 38.05
C SER A 53 5.65 0.83 39.20
N GLU A 54 4.32 0.76 39.10
CA GLU A 54 3.44 0.94 40.26
C GLU A 54 2.45 -0.23 40.30
N SER A 55 2.61 -1.07 41.32
CA SER A 55 1.55 -1.95 41.83
C SER A 55 0.81 -1.21 42.95
N PRO A 56 -0.51 -1.41 43.06
CA PRO A 56 -1.01 -1.80 44.38
C PRO A 56 -1.93 -3.02 44.31
N THR A 57 -1.65 -3.92 45.24
CA THR A 57 -2.54 -4.88 45.88
C THR A 57 -3.76 -4.16 46.45
N GLU A 58 -4.97 -4.73 46.31
CA GLU A 58 -5.83 -5.15 47.44
C GLU A 58 -7.12 -5.81 46.92
N SER A 59 -7.44 -6.94 47.57
CA SER A 59 -8.69 -7.72 47.57
C SER A 59 -9.84 -6.87 48.17
N ALA A 60 -11.14 -7.20 48.16
CA ALA A 60 -11.95 -8.38 47.89
C ALA A 60 -13.41 -7.89 47.70
N THR A 61 -14.30 -8.67 47.07
CA THR A 61 -15.47 -9.24 47.75
C THR A 61 -16.30 -10.12 46.82
N ASP A 62 -16.88 -11.12 47.48
CA ASP A 62 -17.67 -12.27 47.05
C ASP A 62 -19.11 -11.91 46.59
N ALA A 63 -19.60 -12.62 45.57
CA ALA A 63 -21.01 -13.06 45.47
C ALA A 63 -21.18 -14.15 44.36
N PRO A 64 -21.84 -15.29 44.66
CA PRO A 64 -22.05 -16.38 43.69
C PRO A 64 -23.36 -16.20 42.91
N GLY A 65 -23.25 -15.92 41.61
CA GLY A 65 -24.36 -15.97 40.66
C GLY A 65 -24.40 -17.32 39.94
N LYS A 66 -25.40 -18.15 40.25
CA LYS A 66 -25.75 -19.35 39.47
C LYS A 66 -26.10 -18.94 38.02
N GLY A 67 -25.28 -19.39 37.08
CA GLY A 67 -25.62 -19.45 35.66
C GLY A 67 -25.18 -20.82 35.14
N GLU A 68 -26.14 -21.68 34.85
CA GLU A 68 -25.90 -22.98 34.23
C GLU A 68 -25.31 -22.82 32.81
N PRO A 69 -24.47 -23.78 32.37
CA PRO A 69 -23.72 -23.68 31.14
C PRO A 69 -24.60 -24.00 29.92
N SER A 70 -25.00 -22.98 29.16
CA SER A 70 -25.32 -23.17 27.74
C SER A 70 -24.00 -23.34 26.99
N LYS A 71 -23.55 -24.59 26.95
CA LYS A 71 -22.48 -25.06 26.09
C LYS A 71 -23.03 -25.11 24.67
N SER A 72 -23.04 -23.96 23.99
CA SER A 72 -22.96 -23.98 22.53
C SER A 72 -21.60 -24.60 22.18
N PRO A 73 -21.53 -25.49 21.18
CA PRO A 73 -20.23 -25.83 20.63
C PRO A 73 -19.71 -24.59 19.92
N ASP A 74 -18.85 -23.83 20.60
CA ASP A 74 -17.79 -23.10 19.91
C ASP A 74 -16.90 -24.18 19.29
N ASP A 75 -17.31 -24.65 18.11
CA ASP A 75 -16.44 -25.41 17.21
C ASP A 75 -15.15 -24.62 17.08
N GLY A 76 -14.06 -25.28 17.49
CA GLY A 76 -12.82 -24.66 17.93
C GLY A 76 -12.39 -23.49 17.06
N GLY A 77 -12.03 -22.39 17.72
CA GLY A 77 -11.37 -21.24 17.14
C GLY A 77 -10.21 -21.68 16.25
N SER A 78 -10.54 -21.86 14.98
CA SER A 78 -9.59 -22.03 13.90
C SER A 78 -8.77 -20.76 13.93
N ALA A 79 -7.47 -20.88 14.24
CA ALA A 79 -6.51 -19.79 14.14
C ALA A 79 -6.87 -18.97 12.91
N ALA A 80 -7.21 -17.71 13.12
CA ALA A 80 -7.91 -16.94 12.13
C ALA A 80 -7.11 -16.95 10.82
N LYS A 81 -7.70 -17.51 9.77
CA LYS A 81 -6.98 -17.76 8.51
C LYS A 81 -7.00 -16.49 7.68
N THR A 82 -5.82 -16.07 7.24
CA THR A 82 -5.70 -15.12 6.13
C THR A 82 -5.94 -15.86 4.82
N ASP A 83 -6.85 -15.34 4.01
CA ASP A 83 -7.15 -15.76 2.64
C ASP A 83 -7.51 -14.50 1.84
N LEU A 84 -6.58 -14.00 1.04
CA LEU A 84 -6.72 -12.76 0.29
C LEU A 84 -6.51 -13.00 -1.20
N THR A 85 -7.27 -12.27 -2.01
CA THR A 85 -7.04 -12.09 -3.45
C THR A 85 -6.63 -10.63 -3.68
N ILE A 86 -5.47 -10.45 -4.30
CA ILE A 86 -4.89 -9.16 -4.66
C ILE A 86 -4.94 -9.05 -6.18
N ASP A 87 -5.53 -7.98 -6.70
CA ASP A 87 -5.67 -7.73 -8.13
C ASP A 87 -5.13 -6.33 -8.46
N ILE A 88 -4.01 -6.30 -9.20
CA ILE A 88 -3.33 -5.09 -9.66
C ILE A 88 -3.79 -4.78 -11.08
N LYS A 89 -4.41 -3.61 -11.25
CA LYS A 89 -4.81 -3.04 -12.53
C LYS A 89 -4.08 -1.74 -12.78
N VAL A 90 -4.08 -1.32 -14.05
CA VAL A 90 -3.67 0.02 -14.47
C VAL A 90 -4.94 0.80 -14.77
N ASP A 91 -5.08 2.00 -14.22
CA ASP A 91 -6.18 2.88 -14.52
C ASP A 91 -6.00 3.47 -15.91
N ASP A 92 -6.95 3.17 -16.80
CA ASP A 92 -6.85 3.47 -18.23
C ASP A 92 -6.86 4.98 -18.51
N ALA A 93 -7.38 5.78 -17.57
CA ALA A 93 -7.40 7.24 -17.63
C ALA A 93 -5.99 7.87 -17.59
N GLU A 94 -4.98 7.13 -17.14
CA GLU A 94 -3.61 7.62 -16.92
C GLU A 94 -2.56 6.88 -17.76
N GLN A 95 -2.99 6.18 -18.82
CA GLN A 95 -2.10 5.56 -19.83
C GLN A 95 -1.32 6.64 -20.61
N GLY A 96 -0.30 7.23 -20.00
CA GLY A 96 0.50 8.27 -20.63
C GLY A 96 1.77 8.68 -19.90
N ALA A 97 1.95 8.31 -18.63
CA ALA A 97 3.12 8.72 -17.86
C ALA A 97 3.59 7.63 -16.89
N GLY A 98 4.52 6.78 -17.32
CA GLY A 98 5.24 5.88 -16.41
C GLY A 98 5.59 4.51 -16.98
N ALA A 99 6.50 3.81 -16.30
CA ALA A 99 6.87 2.44 -16.61
C ALA A 99 5.62 1.54 -16.64
N ALA A 100 5.46 0.75 -17.70
CA ALA A 100 4.31 -0.13 -17.87
C ALA A 100 4.29 -1.19 -16.75
N VAL A 101 3.39 -1.00 -15.78
CA VAL A 101 3.10 -2.03 -14.79
C VAL A 101 2.19 -3.04 -15.45
N LYS A 102 2.58 -4.31 -15.37
CA LYS A 102 1.75 -5.39 -15.90
C LYS A 102 0.65 -5.70 -14.89
N PRO A 103 -0.63 -5.73 -15.31
CA PRO A 103 -1.69 -6.25 -14.47
C PRO A 103 -1.34 -7.64 -13.94
N ALA A 104 -1.72 -7.91 -12.70
CA ALA A 104 -1.43 -9.17 -12.04
C ALA A 104 -2.53 -9.49 -11.03
N THR A 105 -2.78 -10.77 -10.81
CA THR A 105 -3.72 -11.23 -9.78
C THR A 105 -3.00 -12.31 -8.97
N TRP A 106 -3.09 -12.23 -7.65
CA TRP A 106 -2.47 -13.18 -6.73
C TRP A 106 -3.41 -13.63 -5.64
N THR A 107 -3.26 -14.89 -5.22
CA THR A 107 -3.80 -15.38 -3.95
C THR A 107 -2.73 -15.39 -2.86
N LEU A 108 -3.14 -15.13 -1.61
CA LEU A 108 -2.28 -15.14 -0.44
C LEU A 108 -2.98 -15.80 0.74
N THR A 109 -2.30 -16.76 1.36
CA THR A 109 -2.73 -17.39 2.62
C THR A 109 -1.60 -17.31 3.65
N CYS A 110 -1.92 -17.16 4.95
CA CYS A 110 -0.92 -16.97 6.01
C CYS A 110 -0.98 -17.97 7.17
N SER A 111 -1.69 -19.10 7.04
CA SER A 111 -1.69 -20.20 8.02
C SER A 111 -2.27 -21.49 7.41
N PRO A 112 -1.48 -22.24 6.63
CA PRO A 112 -0.05 -22.02 6.33
C PRO A 112 0.19 -20.91 5.30
N VAL A 113 1.44 -20.43 5.20
CA VAL A 113 1.86 -19.47 4.18
C VAL A 113 1.78 -20.12 2.80
N GLY A 114 1.12 -19.47 1.84
CA GLY A 114 0.94 -20.00 0.49
C GLY A 114 0.16 -19.08 -0.45
N GLY A 115 -0.33 -19.65 -1.54
CA GLY A 115 -0.90 -18.93 -2.68
C GLY A 115 0.13 -18.73 -3.79
N ASP A 116 -0.23 -17.93 -4.80
CA ASP A 116 0.61 -17.63 -5.96
C ASP A 116 1.23 -16.21 -5.91
N HIS A 117 1.07 -15.53 -4.77
CA HIS A 117 1.78 -14.28 -4.49
C HIS A 117 3.31 -14.46 -4.63
N PRO A 118 4.06 -13.54 -5.28
CA PRO A 118 5.47 -13.77 -5.62
C PRO A 118 6.41 -13.89 -4.40
N ASP A 119 6.08 -13.21 -3.30
CA ASP A 119 6.74 -13.43 -2.00
C ASP A 119 5.70 -13.56 -0.88
N PRO A 120 5.11 -14.76 -0.70
CA PRO A 120 4.02 -14.95 0.26
C PRO A 120 4.52 -14.84 1.71
N LYS A 121 5.79 -15.16 1.97
CA LYS A 121 6.38 -15.08 3.30
C LYS A 121 6.56 -13.63 3.73
N ALA A 122 7.11 -12.78 2.87
CA ALA A 122 7.25 -11.36 3.17
C ALA A 122 5.89 -10.67 3.25
N ALA A 123 4.92 -11.05 2.41
CA ALA A 123 3.56 -10.52 2.47
C ALA A 123 2.89 -10.86 3.81
N CYS A 124 2.92 -12.12 4.26
CA CYS A 124 2.37 -12.49 5.56
C CYS A 124 3.06 -11.78 6.74
N ALA A 125 4.40 -11.73 6.74
CA ALA A 125 5.14 -11.00 7.77
C ALA A 125 4.83 -9.49 7.79
N LYS A 126 4.35 -8.96 6.66
CA LYS A 126 3.91 -7.56 6.56
C LYS A 126 2.49 -7.39 7.08
N LEU A 127 1.58 -8.30 6.75
CA LEU A 127 0.21 -8.34 7.28
C LEU A 127 0.21 -8.45 8.82
N ASP A 128 1.09 -9.27 9.40
CA ASP A 128 1.24 -9.40 10.86
C ASP A 128 1.57 -8.05 11.54
N LYS A 129 2.28 -7.16 10.83
CA LYS A 129 2.70 -5.85 11.36
C LYS A 129 1.64 -4.78 11.19
N VAL A 130 0.95 -4.75 10.05
CA VAL A 130 -0.04 -3.69 9.74
C VAL A 130 -1.43 -4.04 10.22
N GLY A 131 -1.75 -5.33 10.32
CA GLY A 131 -3.07 -5.85 10.63
C GLY A 131 -4.17 -5.32 9.72
N THR A 132 -5.41 -5.44 10.17
CA THR A 132 -6.59 -4.95 9.45
C THR A 132 -6.61 -3.43 9.29
N LYS A 133 -5.92 -2.69 10.15
CA LYS A 133 -5.80 -1.23 10.05
C LYS A 133 -5.14 -0.77 8.74
N GLY A 134 -4.23 -1.55 8.17
CA GLY A 134 -3.61 -1.24 6.88
C GLY A 134 -4.61 -1.16 5.71
N PHE A 135 -5.77 -1.81 5.86
CA PHE A 135 -6.85 -1.82 4.86
C PHE A 135 -7.86 -0.69 5.03
N ALA A 136 -7.81 0.08 6.12
CA ALA A 136 -8.72 1.20 6.32
C ALA A 136 -8.50 2.29 5.25
N PRO A 137 -9.57 2.84 4.64
CA PRO A 137 -9.44 3.87 3.64
C PRO A 137 -8.88 5.17 4.24
N VAL A 138 -8.35 6.05 3.38
CA VAL A 138 -8.00 7.41 3.80
C VAL A 138 -9.30 8.17 4.14
N PRO A 139 -9.38 8.84 5.30
CA PRO A 139 -10.53 9.68 5.64
C PRO A 139 -10.73 10.79 4.59
N GLU A 140 -11.97 10.98 4.12
CA GLU A 140 -12.31 11.89 3.02
C GLU A 140 -11.85 13.35 3.23
N ASN A 141 -11.82 13.80 4.49
CA ASN A 141 -11.44 15.17 4.86
C ASN A 141 -9.99 15.30 5.34
N LYS A 142 -9.14 14.28 5.10
CA LYS A 142 -7.72 14.36 5.43
C LYS A 142 -7.01 15.26 4.39
N PRO A 143 -6.27 16.30 4.81
CA PRO A 143 -5.46 17.07 3.88
C PRO A 143 -4.32 16.21 3.35
N CYS A 144 -4.25 16.04 2.03
CA CYS A 144 -3.29 15.18 1.35
C CYS A 144 -2.58 15.95 0.22
N THR A 145 -1.29 15.66 0.01
CA THR A 145 -0.54 16.25 -1.11
C THR A 145 -1.06 15.75 -2.45
N GLN A 146 -0.86 16.52 -3.52
CA GLN A 146 -1.28 16.19 -4.89
C GLN A 146 -0.19 15.38 -5.65
N ILE A 147 0.53 14.51 -4.94
CA ILE A 147 1.59 13.70 -5.54
C ILE A 147 0.99 12.44 -6.17
N MET A 148 1.21 12.25 -7.47
CA MET A 148 0.82 11.03 -8.18
C MET A 148 1.96 10.03 -8.19
N GLY A 149 1.71 8.83 -7.65
CA GLY A 149 2.69 7.74 -7.59
C GLY A 149 2.59 6.72 -8.74
N GLY A 150 1.65 6.92 -9.66
CA GLY A 150 1.44 6.09 -10.85
C GLY A 150 -0.02 5.65 -11.03
N PRO A 151 -0.34 5.07 -12.19
CA PRO A 151 -1.71 4.71 -12.57
C PRO A 151 -2.20 3.39 -11.95
N GLU A 152 -1.44 2.79 -11.04
CA GLU A 152 -1.77 1.46 -10.51
C GLU A 152 -2.88 1.53 -9.46
N VAL A 153 -3.82 0.59 -9.57
CA VAL A 153 -4.86 0.33 -8.58
C VAL A 153 -4.74 -1.12 -8.11
N ALA A 154 -4.67 -1.32 -6.80
CA ALA A 154 -4.67 -2.63 -6.19
C ALA A 154 -6.00 -2.88 -5.47
N LYS A 155 -6.82 -3.81 -5.98
CA LYS A 155 -8.01 -4.31 -5.30
C LYS A 155 -7.62 -5.47 -4.40
N VAL A 156 -7.96 -5.40 -3.12
CA VAL A 156 -7.78 -6.51 -2.19
C VAL A 156 -9.12 -6.95 -1.64
N THR A 157 -9.40 -8.25 -1.75
CA THR A 157 -10.62 -8.88 -1.25
C THR A 157 -10.29 -10.15 -0.48
N GLY A 158 -11.16 -10.55 0.47
CA GLY A 158 -11.04 -11.81 1.19
C GLY A 158 -11.22 -11.64 2.69
N ARG A 159 -10.40 -12.35 3.47
CA ARG A 159 -10.45 -12.36 4.93
C ARG A 159 -9.06 -12.28 5.55
N LEU A 160 -8.91 -11.44 6.55
CA LEU A 160 -7.72 -11.33 7.39
C LEU A 160 -8.16 -11.43 8.85
N ASP A 161 -7.65 -12.40 9.58
CA ASP A 161 -7.97 -12.62 11.00
C ASP A 161 -9.48 -12.67 11.34
N GLY A 162 -10.31 -13.13 10.39
CA GLY A 162 -11.76 -13.20 10.54
C GLY A 162 -12.51 -11.97 10.00
N ASP A 163 -11.82 -10.83 9.86
CA ASP A 163 -12.36 -9.61 9.28
C ASP A 163 -12.45 -9.70 7.76
N LYS A 164 -13.60 -9.29 7.22
CA LYS A 164 -13.80 -9.23 5.77
C LYS A 164 -13.05 -8.02 5.20
N ILE A 165 -12.20 -8.26 4.21
CA ILE A 165 -11.47 -7.23 3.49
C ILE A 165 -12.11 -7.06 2.11
N ASP A 166 -12.41 -5.81 1.77
CA ASP A 166 -12.81 -5.36 0.44
C ASP A 166 -12.42 -3.89 0.32
N THR A 167 -11.24 -3.62 -0.23
CA THR A 167 -10.73 -2.25 -0.36
C THR A 167 -9.83 -2.11 -1.57
N GLU A 168 -9.64 -0.86 -1.99
CA GLU A 168 -8.74 -0.50 -3.07
C GLU A 168 -7.63 0.39 -2.51
N PHE A 169 -6.44 0.23 -3.08
CA PHE A 169 -5.31 1.12 -2.88
C PHE A 169 -4.98 1.75 -4.22
N THR A 170 -4.93 3.07 -4.25
CA THR A 170 -4.44 3.81 -5.41
C THR A 170 -3.10 4.44 -5.04
N LYS A 171 -2.43 5.03 -6.04
CA LYS A 171 -1.27 5.89 -5.81
C LYS A 171 -1.61 7.37 -6.05
N ALA A 172 -2.89 7.74 -5.93
CA ALA A 172 -3.39 9.08 -6.21
C ALA A 172 -3.35 9.97 -4.97
N GLY A 173 -2.41 10.92 -4.93
CA GLY A 173 -2.19 11.79 -3.79
C GLY A 173 -1.31 11.17 -2.70
N GLY A 174 -0.78 12.01 -1.83
CA GLY A 174 0.23 11.59 -0.84
C GLY A 174 -0.27 10.60 0.20
N CYS A 175 -1.54 10.70 0.61
CA CYS A 175 -2.10 9.82 1.62
C CYS A 175 -2.32 8.40 1.09
N GLU A 176 -2.89 8.25 -0.11
CA GLU A 176 -3.08 6.93 -0.74
C GLU A 176 -1.73 6.33 -1.10
N LEU A 177 -0.80 7.13 -1.64
CA LEU A 177 0.56 6.66 -1.90
C LEU A 177 1.27 6.17 -0.62
N ASN A 178 1.10 6.86 0.51
CA ASN A 178 1.66 6.41 1.78
C ASN A 178 1.03 5.09 2.23
N ARG A 179 -0.30 5.01 2.20
CA ARG A 179 -1.05 3.78 2.54
C ARG A 179 -0.65 2.59 1.65
N TYR A 180 -0.47 2.82 0.34
CA TYR A 180 0.03 1.81 -0.59
C TYR A 180 1.45 1.35 -0.20
N LYS A 181 2.38 2.29 0.05
CA LYS A 181 3.75 1.97 0.48
C LYS A 181 3.79 1.24 1.84
N GLU A 182 2.88 1.60 2.73
CA GLU A 182 2.70 0.93 4.02
C GLU A 182 2.26 -0.51 3.87
N MET A 183 1.66 -0.94 2.76
CA MET A 183 1.38 -2.36 2.50
C MET A 183 2.60 -3.11 1.96
N GLY A 184 3.57 -2.42 1.36
CA GLY A 184 4.86 -2.98 0.96
C GLY A 184 4.74 -4.26 0.13
N SER A 185 5.38 -5.33 0.61
CA SER A 185 5.43 -6.65 -0.03
C SER A 185 4.07 -7.28 -0.31
N VAL A 186 2.97 -6.81 0.29
CA VAL A 186 1.62 -7.33 -0.01
C VAL A 186 1.12 -6.86 -1.39
N LEU A 187 1.52 -5.67 -1.83
CA LEU A 187 1.05 -5.06 -3.09
C LEU A 187 2.17 -4.88 -4.12
N ALA A 188 3.42 -4.76 -3.65
CA ALA A 188 4.61 -4.56 -4.46
C ALA A 188 5.68 -5.60 -4.05
N PRO A 189 5.53 -6.85 -4.49
CA PRO A 189 6.48 -7.94 -4.23
C PRO A 189 7.81 -7.78 -4.97
#